data_AF-A0AA36G922-F1
#
_entry.id   AF-A0AA36G922-F1
#
_cell.length_a   1.000
_cell.length_b   1.000
_cell.length_c   1.000
_cell.angle_alpha   90.00
_cell.angle_beta   90.00
_cell.angle_gamma   90.00
#
_symmetry.space_group_name_H-M   'P 1'
#
loop_
_entity.id
_entity.type
_entity.pdbx_description
1 polymer ?
#
loop_
_entity_poly.entity_id
_entity_poly.type
_entity_poly.pdbx_seq_one_letter_code
_entity_poly.pdbx_strand_id
1 'polypeptide(L)'
;MLIHFIIADHHSRAELMVLWFTELYTQYLGYSFCGADKSDKQAAKEAALGKYNMIVDKFLRKLVAKGLLNEIPAAMTIFKEACLSQVKPAFLTLIISFSVYGHICLITLREMIIGRVDFRETLLRLLIDISVQDTSVEASKTAKELFTFRFIRDILVRLLKDNLQKCTVTPPPPSFAKPGLRPAPTEWTDKLYSIAVQTYLELIPQDPALIHYLASVYAVGNNLLKKAILQKIELPIANHTDTSEIVNLINNCPQKAETLVARIVHVLSVNSKDSLAT
;
A
#
# COMPACT_ATOMS: atom_id res chain seq x y z
N MET A 1 31.11 10.56 7.02
CA MET A 1 32.03 11.17 6.05
C MET A 1 31.48 11.07 4.62
N LEU A 2 31.30 9.87 4.06
CA LEU A 2 30.87 9.71 2.65
C LEU A 2 29.48 10.26 2.32
N ILE A 3 28.47 10.06 3.18
CA ILE A 3 27.13 10.65 2.96
C ILE A 3 27.19 12.18 2.88
N HIS A 4 27.96 12.83 3.77
CA HIS A 4 28.10 14.29 3.74
C HIS A 4 28.83 14.76 2.48
N PHE A 5 29.83 14.01 2.05
CA PHE A 5 30.58 14.26 0.83
C PHE A 5 29.68 14.17 -0.41
N ILE A 6 28.89 13.10 -0.55
CA ILE A 6 27.97 12.93 -1.69
C ILE A 6 26.91 14.05 -1.69
N ILE A 7 26.31 14.35 -0.54
CA ILE A 7 25.24 15.36 -0.44
C ILE A 7 25.75 16.79 -0.67
N ALA A 8 27.04 17.07 -0.42
CA ALA A 8 27.61 18.40 -0.63
C ALA A 8 27.63 18.82 -2.11
N ASP A 9 27.67 17.87 -3.03
CA ASP A 9 27.73 18.10 -4.47
C ASP A 9 27.08 16.92 -5.20
N HIS A 10 25.77 16.83 -5.02
CA HIS A 10 24.99 15.65 -5.40
C HIS A 10 24.85 15.50 -6.91
N HIS A 11 24.94 16.58 -7.68
CA HIS A 11 24.90 16.54 -9.14
C HIS A 11 26.14 15.87 -9.74
N SER A 12 27.34 16.22 -9.29
CA SER A 12 28.58 15.63 -9.81
C SER A 12 28.90 14.26 -9.23
N ARG A 13 28.31 13.90 -8.07
CA ARG A 13 28.61 12.69 -7.30
C ARG A 13 27.50 11.63 -7.34
N ALA A 14 26.53 11.78 -8.23
CA ALA A 14 25.42 10.84 -8.38
C ALA A 14 25.90 9.43 -8.76
N GLU A 15 26.90 9.31 -9.64
CA GLU A 15 27.46 8.01 -10.03
C GLU A 15 28.19 7.32 -8.87
N LEU A 16 28.97 8.08 -8.09
CA LEU A 16 29.63 7.58 -6.89
C LEU A 16 28.61 7.06 -5.87
N MET A 17 27.47 7.74 -5.76
CA MET A 17 26.35 7.30 -4.94
C MET A 17 25.83 5.94 -5.41
N VAL A 18 25.50 5.81 -6.70
CA VAL A 18 24.99 4.56 -7.28
C VAL A 18 26.01 3.42 -7.09
N LEU A 19 27.27 3.64 -7.43
CA LEU A 19 28.34 2.65 -7.25
C LEU A 19 28.46 2.18 -5.80
N TRP A 20 28.41 3.12 -4.85
CA TRP A 20 28.51 2.78 -3.44
C TRP A 20 27.33 1.94 -2.96
N PHE A 21 26.10 2.29 -3.34
CA PHE A 21 24.92 1.49 -2.97
C PHE A 21 24.88 0.14 -3.68
N THR A 22 25.31 0.06 -4.94
CA THR A 22 25.47 -1.21 -5.66
C THR A 22 26.48 -2.10 -4.94
N GLU A 23 27.60 -1.56 -4.48
CA GLU A 23 28.61 -2.32 -3.74
C GLU A 23 28.09 -2.80 -2.37
N LEU A 24 27.34 -1.97 -1.64
CA LEU A 24 26.71 -2.43 -0.40
C LEU A 24 25.66 -3.52 -0.66
N TYR A 25 24.99 -3.47 -1.82
CA TYR A 25 24.00 -4.47 -2.22
C TYR A 25 24.65 -5.79 -2.67
N THR A 26 25.75 -5.75 -3.41
CA THR A 26 26.52 -6.95 -3.80
C THR A 26 27.11 -7.66 -2.58
N GLN A 27 27.58 -6.91 -1.58
CA GLN A 27 27.98 -7.44 -0.28
C GLN A 27 26.84 -8.19 0.41
N TYR A 28 25.63 -7.61 0.41
CA TYR A 28 24.45 -8.27 0.96
C TYR A 28 24.06 -9.54 0.18
N LEU A 29 24.11 -9.54 -1.15
CA LEU A 29 23.83 -10.73 -1.95
C LEU A 29 24.85 -11.86 -1.73
N GLY A 30 25.95 -11.55 -1.05
CA GLY A 30 26.96 -12.49 -0.61
C GLY A 30 28.01 -12.78 -1.68
N TYR A 31 28.07 -11.96 -2.73
CA TYR A 31 29.12 -12.04 -3.74
C TYR A 31 30.52 -11.74 -3.17
N SER A 32 30.59 -11.08 -2.00
CA SER A 32 31.83 -10.81 -1.27
C SER A 32 32.25 -11.92 -0.29
N PHE A 33 31.42 -12.95 -0.06
CA PHE A 33 31.68 -14.03 0.89
C PHE A 33 32.18 -15.31 0.19
N CYS A 34 33.31 -15.21 -0.52
CA CYS A 34 33.98 -16.39 -1.06
C CYS A 34 34.65 -17.19 0.07
N GLY A 35 34.28 -18.46 0.25
CA GLY A 35 34.99 -19.40 1.15
C GLY A 35 34.45 -19.60 2.57
N ALA A 36 33.37 -18.93 2.99
CA ALA A 36 32.80 -19.09 4.34
C ALA A 36 31.85 -20.31 4.48
N ASP A 37 31.72 -20.85 5.70
CA ASP A 37 30.77 -21.92 6.04
C ASP A 37 29.30 -21.46 5.92
N LYS A 38 28.35 -22.41 5.78
CA LYS A 38 26.92 -22.08 5.54
C LYS A 38 26.29 -21.26 6.68
N SER A 39 26.64 -21.54 7.94
CA SER A 39 26.17 -20.77 9.10
C SER A 39 26.74 -19.35 9.11
N ASP A 40 28.03 -19.22 8.80
CA ASP A 40 28.74 -17.94 8.77
C ASP A 40 28.26 -17.07 7.60
N LYS A 41 27.92 -17.68 6.47
CA LYS A 41 27.32 -16.98 5.32
C LYS A 41 25.97 -16.38 5.65
N GLN A 42 25.12 -17.08 6.41
CA GLN A 42 23.81 -16.56 6.79
C GLN A 42 23.93 -15.40 7.79
N ALA A 43 24.77 -15.55 8.83
CA ALA A 43 25.03 -14.49 9.79
C ALA A 43 25.69 -13.25 9.14
N ALA A 44 26.66 -13.46 8.25
CA ALA A 44 27.31 -12.39 7.50
C ALA A 44 26.33 -11.66 6.55
N LYS A 45 25.42 -12.40 5.91
CA LYS A 45 24.36 -11.85 5.07
C LYS A 45 23.39 -10.98 5.86
N GLU A 46 22.98 -11.42 7.06
CA GLU A 46 22.12 -10.64 7.95
C GLU A 46 22.82 -9.37 8.46
N ALA A 47 24.10 -9.47 8.82
CA ALA A 47 24.90 -8.31 9.21
C ALA A 47 25.10 -7.31 8.06
N ALA A 48 25.36 -7.79 6.84
CA ALA A 48 25.48 -6.97 5.65
C ALA A 48 24.15 -6.28 5.29
N LEU A 49 23.03 -6.99 5.43
CA LEU A 49 21.69 -6.41 5.28
C LEU A 49 21.44 -5.29 6.28
N GLY A 50 21.77 -5.51 7.57
CA GLY A 50 21.64 -4.49 8.61
C GLY A 50 22.46 -3.24 8.31
N LYS A 51 23.70 -3.42 7.86
CA LYS A 51 24.59 -2.32 7.45
C LYS A 51 24.04 -1.55 6.25
N TYR A 52 23.58 -2.26 5.22
CA TYR A 52 22.95 -1.66 4.04
C TYR A 52 21.76 -0.77 4.45
N ASN A 53 20.83 -1.33 5.24
CA ASN A 53 19.61 -0.64 5.67
C ASN A 53 19.90 0.62 6.50
N MET A 54 20.85 0.55 7.43
CA MET A 54 21.25 1.69 8.26
C MET A 54 21.82 2.83 7.40
N ILE A 55 22.64 2.50 6.39
CA ILE A 55 23.24 3.49 5.50
C ILE A 55 22.17 4.15 4.63
N VAL A 56 21.25 3.36 4.05
CA VAL A 56 20.12 3.86 3.28
C VAL A 56 19.27 4.79 4.15
N ASP A 57 18.77 4.36 5.31
CA ASP A 57 17.93 5.20 6.19
C ASP A 57 18.62 6.53 6.54
N LYS A 58 19.90 6.50 6.93
CA LYS A 58 20.67 7.72 7.26
C LYS A 58 20.84 8.65 6.06
N PHE A 59 21.03 8.07 4.87
CA PHE A 59 21.15 8.83 3.63
C PHE A 59 19.84 9.52 3.29
N LEU A 60 18.73 8.79 3.34
CA LEU A 60 17.39 9.30 3.04
C LEU A 60 16.97 10.42 3.98
N ARG A 61 17.14 10.22 5.30
CA ARG A 61 16.86 11.27 6.29
C ARG A 61 17.63 12.56 6.00
N LYS A 62 18.86 12.47 5.51
CA LYS A 62 19.67 13.64 5.16
C LYS A 62 19.26 14.30 3.85
N LEU A 63 18.89 13.52 2.83
CA LEU A 63 18.35 14.09 1.58
C LEU A 63 17.07 14.86 1.84
N VAL A 64 16.20 14.25 2.64
CA VAL A 64 14.94 14.84 3.10
C VAL A 64 15.17 16.12 3.89
N ALA A 65 16.06 16.09 4.89
CA ALA A 65 16.37 17.26 5.71
C ALA A 65 16.91 18.44 4.89
N LYS A 66 17.48 18.17 3.71
CA LYS A 66 17.98 19.19 2.79
C LYS A 66 17.03 19.53 1.63
N GLY A 67 15.87 18.87 1.53
CA GLY A 67 14.93 19.08 0.41
C GLY A 67 15.39 18.54 -0.94
N LEU A 68 16.46 17.72 -0.98
CA LEU A 68 17.14 17.30 -2.21
C LEU A 68 16.53 16.04 -2.86
N LEU A 69 15.40 15.54 -2.37
CA LEU A 69 14.85 14.27 -2.85
C LEU A 69 14.49 14.32 -4.35
N ASN A 70 14.04 15.48 -4.84
CA ASN A 70 13.67 15.69 -6.24
C ASN A 70 14.88 15.94 -7.16
N GLU A 71 15.99 16.44 -6.60
CA GLU A 71 17.18 16.82 -7.36
C GLU A 71 18.09 15.62 -7.65
N ILE A 72 17.76 14.47 -7.07
CA ILE A 72 18.56 13.25 -7.21
C ILE A 72 17.67 12.12 -7.77
N PRO A 73 17.45 12.06 -9.09
CA PRO A 73 16.86 10.90 -9.76
C PRO A 73 17.61 9.59 -9.43
N ALA A 74 18.92 9.70 -9.17
CA ALA A 74 19.75 8.59 -8.69
C ALA A 74 19.33 8.07 -7.31
N ALA A 75 18.80 8.91 -6.41
CA ALA A 75 18.27 8.46 -5.12
C ALA A 75 17.09 7.52 -5.35
N MET A 76 16.17 7.86 -6.25
CA MET A 76 15.05 6.99 -6.65
C MET A 76 15.52 5.72 -7.36
N THR A 77 16.66 5.75 -8.05
CA THR A 77 17.29 4.55 -8.64
C THR A 77 17.95 3.66 -7.58
N ILE A 78 18.52 4.24 -6.53
CA ILE A 78 19.04 3.52 -5.36
C ILE A 78 17.90 2.92 -4.54
N PHE A 79 16.77 3.63 -4.41
CA PHE A 79 15.52 3.08 -3.90
C PHE A 79 15.00 1.94 -4.76
N LYS A 80 15.09 2.13 -6.10
CA LYS A 80 15.13 1.11 -7.16
C LYS A 80 15.71 -0.18 -6.60
N GLU A 81 16.99 -0.11 -6.27
CA GLU A 81 17.82 -1.27 -5.96
C GLU A 81 17.76 -1.78 -4.51
N ALA A 82 17.31 -0.97 -3.55
CA ALA A 82 17.27 -1.33 -2.14
C ALA A 82 16.30 -2.47 -1.78
N CYS A 83 16.76 -3.41 -0.95
CA CYS A 83 15.94 -4.51 -0.44
C CYS A 83 14.81 -4.03 0.49
N LEU A 84 13.57 -4.20 0.03
CA LEU A 84 12.34 -3.68 0.65
C LEU A 84 11.84 -4.49 1.86
N SER A 85 12.59 -5.49 2.32
CA SER A 85 12.17 -6.33 3.44
C SER A 85 12.22 -5.60 4.80
N GLN A 86 13.20 -4.70 5.00
CA GLN A 86 13.42 -4.00 6.27
C GLN A 86 13.48 -2.46 6.18
N VAL A 87 13.48 -1.88 4.97
CA VAL A 87 13.45 -0.41 4.75
C VAL A 87 12.02 0.17 4.82
N LYS A 88 11.00 -0.70 4.95
CA LYS A 88 9.57 -0.33 5.07
C LYS A 88 9.27 0.82 6.03
N PRO A 89 9.72 0.82 7.30
CA PRO A 89 9.33 1.88 8.23
C PRO A 89 9.94 3.23 7.85
N ALA A 90 11.18 3.27 7.38
CA ALA A 90 11.83 4.51 6.93
C ALA A 90 11.19 5.08 5.67
N PHE A 91 10.81 4.20 4.73
CA PHE A 91 10.10 4.55 3.51
C PHE A 91 8.66 5.00 3.78
N LEU A 92 7.95 4.34 4.71
CA LEU A 92 6.64 4.78 5.19
C LEU A 92 6.71 6.16 5.83
N THR A 93 7.69 6.40 6.73
CA THR A 93 7.90 7.73 7.31
C THR A 93 8.21 8.76 6.22
N LEU A 94 9.03 8.42 5.22
CA LEU A 94 9.33 9.31 4.09
C LEU A 94 8.09 9.69 3.28
N ILE A 95 7.25 8.71 2.92
CA ILE A 95 6.04 8.94 2.12
C ILE A 95 5.01 9.76 2.88
N ILE A 96 4.84 9.46 4.16
CA ILE A 96 3.73 9.99 4.96
C ILE A 96 4.08 11.34 5.58
N SER A 97 5.35 11.62 5.87
CA SER A 97 5.77 12.88 6.48
C SER A 97 5.96 14.03 5.48
N PHE A 98 6.01 13.78 4.17
CA PHE A 98 6.31 14.81 3.18
C PHE A 98 5.24 14.90 2.10
N SER A 99 4.26 15.80 2.30
CA SER A 99 3.16 16.03 1.34
C SER A 99 3.65 16.41 -0.07
N VAL A 100 4.89 16.93 -0.19
CA VAL A 100 5.53 17.29 -1.46
C VAL A 100 6.10 16.09 -2.22
N TYR A 101 6.53 15.05 -1.51
CA TYR A 101 7.23 13.90 -2.11
C TYR A 101 6.35 12.65 -2.26
N GLY A 102 5.16 12.63 -1.66
CA GLY A 102 4.24 11.49 -1.67
C GLY A 102 3.94 10.96 -3.08
N HIS A 103 3.65 11.86 -4.03
CA HIS A 103 3.36 11.48 -5.42
C HIS A 103 4.54 10.78 -6.13
N ILE A 104 5.75 11.34 -6.01
CA ILE A 104 6.97 10.78 -6.65
C ILE A 104 7.31 9.42 -6.05
N CYS A 105 7.14 9.27 -4.75
CA CYS A 105 7.34 8.01 -4.06
C CYS A 105 6.30 6.95 -4.49
N LEU A 106 5.04 7.34 -4.71
CA LEU A 106 3.99 6.45 -5.21
C LEU A 106 4.26 6.00 -6.65
N ILE A 107 4.73 6.90 -7.53
CA ILE A 107 5.17 6.51 -8.89
C ILE A 107 6.30 5.50 -8.82
N THR A 108 7.31 5.76 -7.99
CA THR A 108 8.45 4.85 -7.86
C THR A 108 8.02 3.51 -7.26
N LEU A 109 7.11 3.53 -6.29
CA LEU A 109 6.51 2.32 -5.71
C LEU A 109 5.77 1.50 -6.77
N ARG A 110 4.97 2.16 -7.63
CA ARG A 110 4.29 1.53 -8.76
C ARG A 110 5.28 0.86 -9.71
N GLU A 111 6.35 1.55 -10.11
CA GLU A 111 7.39 1.00 -10.98
C GLU A 111 8.09 -0.22 -10.34
N MET A 112 8.37 -0.15 -9.03
CA MET A 112 8.95 -1.28 -8.29
C MET A 112 8.01 -2.49 -8.26
N ILE A 113 6.70 -2.29 -8.05
CA ILE A 113 5.70 -3.36 -8.02
C ILE A 113 5.64 -4.09 -9.36
N ILE A 114 5.72 -3.34 -10.46
CA ILE A 114 5.68 -3.87 -11.82
C ILE A 114 6.99 -4.62 -12.12
N GLY A 115 8.14 -4.01 -11.82
CA GLY A 115 9.47 -4.54 -12.19
C GLY A 115 10.01 -5.67 -11.30
N ARG A 116 9.59 -5.79 -10.03
CA ARG A 116 10.20 -6.72 -9.07
C ARG A 116 9.24 -7.83 -8.63
N VAL A 117 9.35 -9.00 -9.24
CA VAL A 117 8.51 -10.17 -8.92
C VAL A 117 8.72 -10.62 -7.46
N ASP A 118 9.97 -10.75 -7.01
CA ASP A 118 10.31 -11.34 -5.70
C ASP A 118 9.82 -10.53 -4.50
N PHE A 119 9.66 -9.21 -4.67
CA PHE A 119 9.25 -8.29 -3.62
C PHE A 119 7.84 -7.73 -3.82
N ARG A 120 7.12 -8.17 -4.87
CA ARG A 120 5.83 -7.60 -5.27
C ARG A 120 4.82 -7.59 -4.13
N GLU A 121 4.66 -8.71 -3.45
CA GLU A 121 3.70 -8.82 -2.34
C GLU A 121 4.05 -7.88 -1.18
N THR A 122 5.34 -7.76 -0.87
CA THR A 122 5.88 -6.85 0.15
C THR A 122 5.61 -5.39 -0.20
N LEU A 123 5.72 -5.04 -1.48
CA LEU A 123 5.45 -3.71 -2.01
C LEU A 123 3.97 -3.38 -2.08
N LEU A 124 3.12 -4.34 -2.45
CA LEU A 124 1.67 -4.17 -2.45
C LEU A 124 1.13 -3.99 -1.04
N ARG A 125 1.66 -4.73 -0.05
CA ARG A 125 1.33 -4.49 1.37
C ARG A 125 1.63 -3.06 1.78
N LEU A 126 2.80 -2.57 1.41
CA LEU A 126 3.22 -1.20 1.68
C LEU A 126 2.28 -0.17 1.01
N LEU A 127 1.86 -0.41 -0.23
CA LEU A 127 0.86 0.44 -0.89
C LEU A 127 -0.46 0.50 -0.12
N ILE A 128 -0.93 -0.65 0.39
CA ILE A 128 -2.15 -0.72 1.21
C ILE A 128 -1.96 -0.01 2.55
N ASP A 129 -0.80 -0.18 3.21
CA ASP A 129 -0.50 0.52 4.45
C ASP A 129 -0.49 2.05 4.25
N ILE A 130 -0.04 2.54 3.07
CA ILE A 130 -0.11 3.96 2.69
C ILE A 130 -1.55 4.39 2.37
N SER A 131 -2.37 3.52 1.78
CA SER A 131 -3.76 3.86 1.43
C SER A 131 -4.65 4.10 2.65
N VAL A 132 -4.24 3.61 3.81
CA VAL A 132 -4.88 3.83 5.12
C VAL A 132 -4.50 5.19 5.75
N GLN A 133 -3.61 5.96 5.12
CA GLN A 133 -3.06 7.21 5.66
C GLN A 133 -3.67 8.45 4.99
N ASP A 134 -3.24 9.66 5.35
CA ASP A 134 -3.80 10.91 4.79
C ASP A 134 -3.55 11.05 3.26
N THR A 135 -2.65 10.27 2.66
CA THR A 135 -2.40 10.16 1.20
C THR A 135 -3.25 9.09 0.50
N SER A 136 -4.43 8.79 1.06
CA SER A 136 -5.28 7.67 0.65
C SER A 136 -5.74 7.74 -0.81
N VAL A 137 -5.95 8.95 -1.34
CA VAL A 137 -6.54 9.15 -2.67
C VAL A 137 -5.58 8.72 -3.78
N GLU A 138 -4.34 9.21 -3.73
CA GLU A 138 -3.30 8.89 -4.72
C GLU A 138 -2.89 7.42 -4.64
N ALA A 139 -2.80 6.86 -3.43
CA ALA A 139 -2.53 5.45 -3.23
C ALA A 139 -3.65 4.56 -3.78
N SER A 140 -4.92 4.94 -3.56
CA SER A 140 -6.07 4.20 -4.10
C SER A 140 -6.15 4.28 -5.63
N LYS A 141 -5.83 5.44 -6.22
CA LYS A 141 -5.68 5.57 -7.68
C LYS A 141 -4.59 4.65 -8.22
N THR A 142 -3.43 4.61 -7.56
CA THR A 142 -2.32 3.72 -7.93
C THR A 142 -2.75 2.25 -7.83
N ALA A 143 -3.49 1.86 -6.79
CA ALA A 143 -4.03 0.51 -6.65
C ALA A 143 -5.02 0.15 -7.77
N LYS A 144 -5.89 1.08 -8.18
CA LYS A 144 -6.79 0.90 -9.34
C LYS A 144 -6.04 0.65 -10.64
N GLU A 145 -4.99 1.42 -10.90
CA GLU A 145 -4.17 1.22 -12.09
C GLU A 145 -3.47 -0.13 -12.05
N LEU A 146 -2.93 -0.52 -10.89
CA LEU A 146 -2.24 -1.79 -10.71
C LEU A 146 -3.19 -3.00 -10.82
N PHE A 147 -4.47 -2.84 -10.51
CA PHE A 147 -5.50 -3.87 -10.63
C PHE A 147 -5.72 -4.34 -12.08
N THR A 148 -5.41 -3.48 -13.06
CA THR A 148 -5.50 -3.83 -14.49
C THR A 148 -4.52 -4.92 -14.91
N PHE A 149 -3.42 -5.10 -14.17
CA PHE A 149 -2.43 -6.14 -14.45
C PHE A 149 -2.84 -7.47 -13.81
N ARG A 150 -3.14 -8.47 -14.65
CA ARG A 150 -3.56 -9.82 -14.21
C ARG A 150 -2.62 -10.45 -13.17
N PHE A 151 -1.31 -10.31 -13.34
CA PHE A 151 -0.30 -10.87 -12.43
C PHE A 151 -0.21 -10.16 -11.06
N ILE A 152 -0.85 -8.98 -10.93
CA ILE A 152 -0.93 -8.20 -9.69
C ILE A 152 -2.28 -8.42 -9.00
N ARG A 153 -3.36 -8.49 -9.80
CA ARG A 153 -4.75 -8.56 -9.33
C ARG A 153 -4.95 -9.57 -8.21
N ASP A 154 -4.55 -10.82 -8.39
CA ASP A 154 -4.81 -11.89 -7.40
C ASP A 154 -4.11 -11.65 -6.06
N ILE A 155 -2.90 -11.08 -6.09
CA ILE A 155 -2.15 -10.74 -4.88
C ILE A 155 -2.81 -9.53 -4.21
N LEU A 156 -3.16 -8.50 -4.98
CA LEU A 156 -3.79 -7.29 -4.48
C LEU A 156 -5.16 -7.58 -3.84
N VAL A 157 -6.01 -8.35 -4.50
CA VAL A 157 -7.32 -8.78 -3.96
C VAL A 157 -7.14 -9.49 -2.63
N ARG A 158 -6.20 -10.43 -2.54
CA ARG A 158 -5.92 -11.16 -1.29
C ARG A 158 -5.53 -10.22 -0.15
N LEU A 159 -4.57 -9.33 -0.40
CA LEU A 159 -4.10 -8.39 0.62
C LEU A 159 -5.18 -7.39 1.04
N LEU A 160 -6.05 -6.97 0.12
CA LEU A 160 -7.18 -6.10 0.43
C LEU A 160 -8.25 -6.82 1.24
N LYS A 161 -8.52 -8.10 0.96
CA LYS A 161 -9.40 -8.94 1.78
C LYS A 161 -8.86 -9.10 3.19
N ASP A 162 -7.55 -9.31 3.33
CA ASP A 162 -6.87 -9.36 4.63
C ASP A 162 -7.00 -8.02 5.38
N ASN A 163 -6.83 -6.89 4.67
CA ASN A 163 -6.97 -5.57 5.26
C ASN A 163 -8.40 -5.28 5.73
N LEU A 164 -9.40 -5.68 4.93
CA LEU A 164 -10.80 -5.53 5.28
C LEU A 164 -11.17 -6.43 6.47
N GLN A 165 -10.62 -7.64 6.55
CA GLN A 165 -10.82 -8.54 7.70
C GLN A 165 -10.26 -7.92 8.99
N LYS A 166 -9.10 -7.26 8.94
CA LYS A 166 -8.53 -6.56 10.10
C LYS A 166 -9.47 -5.50 10.69
N CYS A 167 -10.38 -4.92 9.89
CA CYS A 167 -11.38 -3.96 10.35
C CYS A 167 -12.40 -4.57 11.34
N THR A 168 -12.52 -5.90 11.39
CA THR A 168 -13.40 -6.62 12.33
C THR A 168 -12.76 -6.84 13.70
N VAL A 169 -11.44 -6.67 13.82
CA VAL A 169 -10.69 -6.90 15.05
C VAL A 169 -10.63 -5.61 15.88
N THR A 170 -10.87 -5.71 17.18
CA THR A 170 -10.72 -4.60 18.13
C THR A 170 -9.71 -5.01 19.20
N PRO A 171 -8.71 -4.18 19.53
CA PRO A 171 -8.42 -2.82 19.00
C PRO A 171 -7.88 -2.82 17.55
N PRO A 172 -7.84 -1.66 16.87
CA PRO A 172 -7.27 -1.55 15.53
C PRO A 172 -5.81 -2.05 15.49
N PRO A 173 -5.42 -2.85 14.49
CA PRO A 173 -4.04 -3.30 14.37
C PRO A 173 -3.04 -2.15 14.19
N PRO A 174 -1.77 -2.32 14.58
CA PRO A 174 -0.74 -1.28 14.44
C PRO A 174 -0.51 -0.78 13.00
N SER A 175 -0.91 -1.55 11.97
CA SER A 175 -0.86 -1.12 10.58
C SER A 175 -1.75 0.09 10.27
N PHE A 176 -2.78 0.31 11.09
CA PHE A 176 -3.68 1.47 10.98
C PHE A 176 -3.17 2.70 11.76
N ALA A 177 -2.02 2.58 12.45
CA ALA A 177 -1.40 3.72 13.09
C ALA A 177 -0.75 4.64 12.06
N LYS A 178 -0.81 5.95 12.29
CA LYS A 178 0.00 6.90 11.53
C LYS A 178 1.47 6.71 11.90
N PRO A 179 2.38 6.49 10.94
CA PRO A 179 3.79 6.33 11.26
C PRO A 179 4.35 7.58 11.94
N GLY A 180 5.09 7.37 13.03
CA GLY A 180 5.65 8.44 13.85
C GLY A 180 4.72 8.95 14.95
N LEU A 181 3.42 8.64 14.90
CA LEU A 181 2.48 8.94 15.99
C LEU A 181 2.37 7.72 16.91
N ARG A 182 2.94 7.86 18.12
CA ARG A 182 2.57 7.02 19.27
C ARG A 182 1.65 7.84 20.18
N PRO A 183 0.59 7.24 20.75
CA PRO A 183 0.27 5.81 20.72
C PRO A 183 -0.48 5.36 19.45
N ALA A 184 -0.39 4.05 19.15
CA ALA A 184 -1.25 3.42 18.15
C ALA A 184 -2.73 3.62 18.54
N PRO A 185 -3.65 3.69 17.55
CA PRO A 185 -5.07 3.89 17.85
C PRO A 185 -5.59 2.75 18.73
N THR A 186 -6.12 3.10 19.89
CA THR A 186 -6.71 2.15 20.84
C THR A 186 -8.14 1.77 20.46
N GLU A 187 -8.80 2.60 19.68
CA GLU A 187 -10.18 2.43 19.25
C GLU A 187 -10.36 2.79 17.78
N TRP A 188 -11.37 2.17 17.15
CA TRP A 188 -11.76 2.53 15.79
C TRP A 188 -12.56 3.83 15.78
N THR A 189 -12.24 4.71 14.84
CA THR A 189 -12.98 5.96 14.60
C THR A 189 -13.69 5.92 13.25
N ASP A 190 -14.74 6.71 13.08
CA ASP A 190 -15.46 6.87 11.80
C ASP A 190 -14.49 7.21 10.65
N LYS A 191 -13.50 8.08 10.91
CA LYS A 191 -12.46 8.45 9.93
C LYS A 191 -11.57 7.25 9.58
N LEU A 192 -11.14 6.47 10.57
CA LEU A 192 -10.24 5.34 10.33
C LEU A 192 -10.92 4.24 9.51
N TYR A 193 -12.16 3.90 9.84
CA TYR A 193 -12.94 2.95 9.04
C TYR A 193 -13.19 3.46 7.63
N SER A 194 -13.55 4.73 7.49
CA SER A 194 -13.78 5.37 6.20
C SER A 194 -12.59 5.24 5.26
N ILE A 195 -11.37 5.47 5.75
CA ILE A 195 -10.15 5.35 4.95
C ILE A 195 -9.82 3.87 4.68
N ALA A 196 -9.96 3.00 5.69
CA ALA A 196 -9.65 1.58 5.59
C ALA A 196 -10.46 0.84 4.50
N VAL A 197 -11.74 1.19 4.37
CA VAL A 197 -12.62 0.55 3.38
C VAL A 197 -12.54 1.20 1.99
N GLN A 198 -12.08 2.44 1.89
CA GLN A 198 -12.11 3.25 0.66
C GLN A 198 -11.49 2.52 -0.53
N THR A 199 -10.23 2.07 -0.39
CA THR A 199 -9.49 1.41 -1.48
C THR A 199 -10.17 0.12 -1.94
N TYR A 200 -10.76 -0.65 -1.01
CA TYR A 200 -11.47 -1.88 -1.36
C TYR A 200 -12.74 -1.58 -2.17
N LEU A 201 -13.56 -0.65 -1.68
CA LEU A 201 -14.82 -0.26 -2.32
C LEU A 201 -14.59 0.29 -3.72
N GLU A 202 -13.54 1.08 -3.88
CA GLU A 202 -13.10 1.67 -5.12
C GLU A 202 -12.73 0.67 -6.24
N LEU A 203 -12.46 -0.59 -5.89
CA LEU A 203 -12.10 -1.66 -6.84
C LEU A 203 -13.27 -2.54 -7.24
N ILE A 204 -14.40 -2.48 -6.53
CA ILE A 204 -15.63 -3.23 -6.85
C ILE A 204 -16.08 -3.02 -8.31
N PRO A 205 -16.04 -1.81 -8.90
CA PRO A 205 -16.45 -1.64 -10.30
C PRO A 205 -15.62 -2.47 -11.30
N GLN A 206 -14.36 -2.77 -10.97
CA GLN A 206 -13.44 -3.56 -11.82
C GLN A 206 -13.56 -5.07 -11.57
N ASP A 207 -14.04 -5.46 -10.39
CA ASP A 207 -14.23 -6.84 -9.98
C ASP A 207 -15.46 -6.97 -9.06
N PRO A 208 -16.64 -7.19 -9.66
CA PRO A 208 -17.90 -7.18 -8.91
C PRO A 208 -18.00 -8.32 -7.91
N ALA A 209 -17.27 -9.43 -8.12
CA ALA A 209 -17.22 -10.55 -7.19
C ALA A 209 -16.66 -10.16 -5.81
N LEU A 210 -15.96 -9.02 -5.69
CA LEU A 210 -15.51 -8.47 -4.40
C LEU A 210 -16.68 -8.12 -3.46
N ILE A 211 -17.89 -7.93 -3.99
CA ILE A 211 -19.07 -7.56 -3.21
C ILE A 211 -19.50 -8.66 -2.23
N HIS A 212 -19.30 -9.93 -2.57
CA HIS A 212 -19.64 -11.06 -1.71
C HIS A 212 -18.79 -11.09 -0.44
N TYR A 213 -17.48 -10.86 -0.60
CA TYR A 213 -16.58 -10.79 0.55
C TYR A 213 -16.86 -9.54 1.40
N LEU A 214 -17.19 -8.41 0.78
CA LEU A 214 -17.64 -7.22 1.51
C LEU A 214 -18.87 -7.52 2.36
N ALA A 215 -19.87 -8.22 1.81
CA ALA A 215 -21.07 -8.59 2.54
C ALA A 215 -20.77 -9.52 3.73
N SER A 216 -19.84 -10.46 3.57
CA SER A 216 -19.40 -11.33 4.66
C SER A 216 -18.74 -10.55 5.80
N VAL A 217 -17.88 -9.56 5.48
CA VAL A 217 -17.25 -8.70 6.49
C VAL A 217 -18.29 -7.77 7.13
N TYR A 218 -19.21 -7.23 6.34
CA TYR A 218 -20.30 -6.38 6.83
C TYR A 218 -21.15 -7.12 7.86
N ALA A 219 -21.50 -8.39 7.62
CA ALA A 219 -22.32 -9.20 8.53
C ALA A 219 -21.70 -9.34 9.93
N VAL A 220 -20.37 -9.50 10.00
CA VAL A 220 -19.61 -9.70 11.24
C VAL A 220 -19.12 -8.38 11.86
N GLY A 221 -19.08 -7.30 11.08
CA GLY A 221 -18.59 -5.99 11.50
C GLY A 221 -19.42 -5.30 12.58
N ASN A 222 -18.77 -4.41 13.33
CA ASN A 222 -19.45 -3.53 14.30
C ASN A 222 -20.23 -2.40 13.58
N ASN A 223 -21.02 -1.64 14.35
CA ASN A 223 -21.89 -0.59 13.80
C ASN A 223 -21.12 0.53 13.08
N LEU A 224 -19.92 0.89 13.54
CA LEU A 224 -19.08 1.92 12.92
C LEU A 224 -18.57 1.47 11.54
N LEU A 225 -18.09 0.22 11.43
CA LEU A 225 -17.69 -0.37 10.16
C LEU A 225 -18.86 -0.45 9.18
N LYS A 226 -20.03 -0.91 9.65
CA LYS A 226 -21.26 -0.98 8.84
C LYS A 226 -21.65 0.40 8.31
N LYS A 227 -21.63 1.42 9.17
CA LYS A 227 -21.90 2.82 8.80
C LYS A 227 -20.92 3.31 7.74
N ALA A 228 -19.61 3.09 7.91
CA ALA A 228 -18.60 3.51 6.95
C ALA A 228 -18.77 2.84 5.58
N ILE A 229 -19.10 1.54 5.54
CA ILE A 229 -19.39 0.83 4.29
C ILE A 229 -20.63 1.43 3.60
N LEU A 230 -21.75 1.58 4.33
CA LEU A 230 -23.00 2.10 3.75
C LEU A 230 -22.86 3.52 3.20
N GLN A 231 -22.06 4.37 3.84
CA GLN A 231 -21.83 5.74 3.38
C GLN A 231 -21.00 5.83 2.10
N LYS A 232 -20.15 4.83 1.84
CA LYS A 232 -19.16 4.89 0.74
C LYS A 232 -19.50 3.96 -0.43
N ILE A 233 -20.43 3.02 -0.25
CA ILE A 233 -20.76 2.00 -1.25
C ILE A 233 -21.51 2.56 -2.47
N GLU A 234 -22.16 3.72 -2.33
CA GLU A 234 -23.02 4.29 -3.37
C GLU A 234 -22.25 4.63 -4.65
N LEU A 235 -21.17 5.39 -4.52
CA LEU A 235 -20.36 5.84 -5.66
C LEU A 235 -19.76 4.66 -6.47
N PRO A 236 -19.15 3.63 -5.85
CA PRO A 236 -18.66 2.45 -6.57
C PRO A 236 -19.74 1.66 -7.31
N ILE A 237 -20.96 1.61 -6.79
CA ILE A 237 -22.02 0.77 -7.37
C ILE A 237 -22.87 1.54 -8.37
N ALA A 238 -22.90 2.87 -8.28
CA ALA A 238 -23.78 3.71 -9.06
C ALA A 238 -23.71 3.49 -10.58
N ASN A 239 -22.52 3.20 -11.10
CA ASN A 239 -22.26 3.04 -12.54
C ASN A 239 -22.11 1.57 -12.96
N HIS A 240 -22.56 0.63 -12.13
CA HIS A 240 -22.34 -0.78 -12.39
C HIS A 240 -23.37 -1.34 -13.40
N THR A 241 -22.88 -1.83 -14.54
CA THR A 241 -23.71 -2.33 -15.64
C THR A 241 -23.98 -3.84 -15.57
N ASP A 242 -23.14 -4.61 -14.88
CA ASP A 242 -23.29 -6.05 -14.75
C ASP A 242 -24.02 -6.42 -13.45
N THR A 243 -25.29 -6.82 -13.56
CA THR A 243 -26.11 -7.14 -12.38
C THR A 243 -26.00 -8.60 -11.94
N SER A 244 -25.25 -9.45 -12.66
CA SER A 244 -25.19 -10.90 -12.40
C SER A 244 -24.67 -11.23 -11.00
N GLU A 245 -23.57 -10.60 -10.57
CA GLU A 245 -23.00 -10.79 -9.24
C GLU A 245 -23.89 -10.24 -8.12
N ILE A 246 -24.66 -9.19 -8.43
CA ILE A 246 -25.58 -8.56 -7.47
C ILE A 246 -26.82 -9.45 -7.27
N VAL A 247 -27.34 -10.04 -8.34
CA VAL A 247 -28.41 -11.05 -8.28
C VAL A 247 -27.92 -12.27 -7.49
N ASN A 248 -26.69 -12.72 -7.74
CA ASN A 248 -26.08 -13.80 -6.97
C ASN A 248 -25.98 -13.44 -5.47
N LEU A 249 -25.61 -12.20 -5.15
CA LEU A 249 -25.55 -11.73 -3.76
C LEU A 249 -26.93 -11.70 -3.10
N ILE A 250 -27.99 -11.33 -3.82
CA ILE A 250 -29.37 -11.37 -3.31
C ILE A 250 -29.76 -12.80 -2.97
N ASN A 251 -29.46 -13.76 -3.86
CA ASN A 251 -29.79 -15.17 -3.65
C ASN A 251 -28.98 -15.82 -2.51
N ASN A 252 -27.73 -15.40 -2.34
CA ASN A 252 -26.79 -15.95 -1.37
C ASN A 252 -26.39 -14.93 -0.28
N CYS A 253 -27.34 -14.11 0.16
CA CYS A 253 -27.08 -13.04 1.12
C CYS A 253 -26.64 -13.59 2.48
N PRO A 254 -25.47 -13.18 3.02
CA PRO A 254 -25.08 -13.54 4.38
C PRO A 254 -26.08 -12.98 5.41
N GLN A 255 -26.38 -13.78 6.45
CA GLN A 255 -27.22 -13.32 7.55
C GLN A 255 -26.62 -12.07 8.21
N LYS A 256 -27.43 -11.03 8.45
CA LYS A 256 -27.02 -9.70 8.95
C LYS A 256 -26.41 -8.76 7.90
N ALA A 257 -26.40 -9.13 6.62
CA ALA A 257 -26.00 -8.26 5.50
C ALA A 257 -27.18 -7.73 4.67
N GLU A 258 -28.42 -7.99 5.08
CA GLU A 258 -29.65 -7.66 4.35
C GLU A 258 -29.77 -6.14 4.13
N THR A 259 -29.39 -5.34 5.12
CA THR A 259 -29.37 -3.86 5.00
C THR A 259 -28.40 -3.38 3.93
N LEU A 260 -27.24 -4.04 3.79
CA LEU A 260 -26.27 -3.70 2.74
C LEU A 260 -26.85 -4.04 1.37
N VAL A 261 -27.39 -5.25 1.19
CA VAL A 261 -28.00 -5.69 -0.07
C VAL A 261 -29.16 -4.77 -0.47
N ALA A 262 -30.04 -4.42 0.48
CA ALA A 262 -31.13 -3.48 0.24
C ALA A 262 -30.61 -2.10 -0.22
N ARG A 263 -29.52 -1.59 0.38
CA ARG A 263 -28.91 -0.32 -0.04
C ARG A 263 -28.35 -0.41 -1.46
N ILE A 264 -27.68 -1.51 -1.80
CA ILE A 264 -27.12 -1.76 -3.15
C ILE A 264 -28.25 -1.75 -4.19
N VAL A 265 -29.32 -2.52 -3.94
CA VAL A 265 -30.47 -2.60 -4.85
C VAL A 265 -31.14 -1.23 -5.01
N HIS A 266 -31.29 -0.48 -3.92
CA HIS A 266 -31.85 0.86 -3.96
C HIS A 266 -31.01 1.80 -4.86
N VAL A 267 -29.69 1.82 -4.69
CA VAL A 267 -28.78 2.67 -5.49
C VAL A 267 -28.92 2.37 -6.99
N LEU A 268 -28.90 1.09 -7.36
CA LEU A 268 -29.06 0.67 -8.77
C LEU A 268 -30.44 1.02 -9.32
N SER A 269 -31.49 0.84 -8.51
CA SER A 269 -32.87 1.13 -8.92
C SER A 269 -33.07 2.63 -9.18
N VAL A 270 -32.51 3.50 -8.35
CA VAL A 270 -32.59 4.97 -8.55
C VAL A 270 -31.88 5.36 -9.84
N ASN A 271 -30.64 4.90 -10.04
CA ASN A 271 -29.87 5.28 -11.22
C ASN A 271 -30.45 4.76 -12.54
N SER A 272 -31.10 3.59 -12.51
CA SER A 272 -31.79 3.04 -13.68
C SER A 272 -32.99 3.89 -14.11
N LYS A 273 -33.65 4.59 -13.17
CA LYS A 273 -34.77 5.49 -13.46
C LYS A 273 -34.28 6.82 -14.02
N ASP A 274 -33.16 7.33 -13.51
CA ASP A 274 -32.58 8.59 -13.98
C ASP A 274 -32.05 8.48 -15.42
N SER A 275 -31.58 7.29 -15.84
CA SER A 275 -31.11 7.02 -17.20
C SER A 275 -32.21 6.77 -18.23
N LEU A 276 -33.46 6.55 -17.80
CA LEU A 276 -34.65 6.47 -18.66
C LEU A 276 -35.35 7.82 -18.83
N ALA A 277 -34.94 8.85 -18.07
CA ALA A 277 -35.52 10.20 -18.08
C ALA A 277 -34.70 11.21 -18.92
N THR A 278 -33.62 10.76 -19.57
CA THR A 278 -32.77 11.50 -20.53
C THR A 278 -32.80 10.84 -21.89
#